data_AF-A0A936WYF8-F1
#
_entry.id   AF-A0A936WYF8-F1
#
_cell.length_a   1.000
_cell.length_b   1.000
_cell.length_c   1.000
_cell.angle_alpha   90.00
_cell.angle_beta   90.00
_cell.angle_gamma   90.00
#
_symmetry.space_group_name_H-M   'P 1'
#
loop_
_entity.id
_entity.type
_entity.pdbx_description
1 polymer ?
#
loop_
_entity_poly.entity_id
_entity_poly.type
_entity_poly.pdbx_seq_one_letter_code
_entity_poly.pdbx_strand_id
1 'polypeptide(L)'
;MKYIFVFLLSLVGSQISAQPCDLGTLLKKPGIWKEGMKGGMSGIIASDLAREKKVVAQLHAMMQSHYSPVAVEILYNGVYNPSFAWMSAIQYSYSIIPLRMYCQEGKIVTEHESSGHFYIGANIFDSEIYDVYTEENEPGYGFHYMSDLPELKNGVYYFKQKNVRLAFDLPGKAAGWLITIDDKLPYSYVTRKEFLEKRKTILQRQEKANIKSFDETVVTKNKEKALYEVEYKNDPVKWQRYLKMDYQSVLDANEKNRVKFANYYKAAYVKLEEQMRKPADELNQIAIVKEDPHDFLNYLFTTDDDGFGKILIKPNPSYFNPKLPRSIPHFFFIHQVGPYDNEVAKKIMDEMIAAIDMQALKNMLGKEPSAVAASKGTPVSPAPKTTKPKALVVDYDVYKREATPGFKTSTPASTVSVIPALPVVDAAIKSKAIAMQLTAASMPGYLSNIQSIIDSRLTDAAKEKY
;
A
#
# COMPACT_ATOMS: atom_id res chain seq x y z
N MET A 1 41.09 -67.34 4.68
CA MET A 1 41.14 -65.89 4.91
C MET A 1 41.58 -65.15 3.64
N LYS A 2 40.76 -65.12 2.57
CA LYS A 2 41.10 -64.46 1.28
C LYS A 2 40.03 -63.48 0.78
N TYR A 3 38.94 -63.28 1.53
CA TYR A 3 37.82 -62.42 1.11
C TYR A 3 37.59 -61.18 2.00
N ILE A 4 38.39 -61.00 3.06
CA ILE A 4 38.23 -59.84 3.98
C ILE A 4 38.81 -58.55 3.39
N PHE A 5 39.75 -58.64 2.44
CA PHE A 5 40.41 -57.46 1.87
C PHE A 5 39.58 -56.70 0.83
N VAL A 6 38.56 -57.33 0.24
CA VAL A 6 37.69 -56.71 -0.79
C VAL A 6 36.57 -55.88 -0.15
N PHE A 7 36.18 -56.19 1.09
CA PHE A 7 35.15 -55.44 1.82
C PHE A 7 35.67 -54.15 2.48
N LEU A 8 36.99 -54.05 2.72
CA LEU A 8 37.58 -52.83 3.29
C LEU A 8 37.84 -51.73 2.25
N LEU A 9 38.06 -52.08 0.97
CA LEU A 9 38.24 -51.09 -0.10
C LEU A 9 36.94 -50.44 -0.58
N SER A 10 35.78 -50.99 -0.22
CA SER A 10 34.47 -50.41 -0.54
C SER A 10 33.98 -49.36 0.49
N LEU A 11 34.68 -49.22 1.64
CA LEU A 11 34.35 -48.25 2.69
C LEU A 11 35.13 -46.93 2.60
N VAL A 12 36.16 -46.84 1.75
CA VAL A 12 36.96 -45.61 1.55
C VAL A 12 36.39 -44.69 0.45
N GLY A 13 35.39 -45.17 -0.28
CA GLY A 13 34.88 -44.51 -1.49
C GLY A 13 33.60 -43.71 -1.31
N SER A 14 33.42 -42.84 -0.29
CA SER A 14 32.27 -41.89 -0.29
C SER A 14 32.43 -40.67 0.63
N GLN A 15 33.64 -40.22 0.97
CA GLN A 15 33.80 -38.85 1.49
C GLN A 15 33.91 -37.90 0.29
N ILE A 16 32.88 -37.85 -0.55
CA ILE A 16 32.70 -36.75 -1.50
C ILE A 16 32.42 -35.54 -0.62
N SER A 17 33.51 -34.89 -0.18
CA SER A 17 33.42 -33.57 0.44
C SER A 17 32.66 -32.71 -0.56
N ALA A 18 31.47 -32.26 -0.17
CA ALA A 18 30.70 -31.32 -0.97
C ALA A 18 31.67 -30.21 -1.38
N GLN A 19 31.79 -29.95 -2.69
CA GLN A 19 32.70 -28.92 -3.18
C GLN A 19 32.42 -27.64 -2.37
N PRO A 20 33.46 -26.99 -1.81
CA PRO A 20 33.25 -25.83 -0.97
C PRO A 20 32.47 -24.79 -1.77
N CYS A 21 31.25 -24.50 -1.32
CA CYS A 21 30.43 -23.47 -1.91
C CYS A 21 31.00 -22.13 -1.43
N ASP A 22 31.79 -21.48 -2.27
CA ASP A 22 32.31 -20.14 -2.06
C ASP A 22 31.61 -19.11 -2.97
N LEU A 23 31.82 -17.82 -2.71
CA LEU A 23 31.23 -16.73 -3.49
C LEU A 23 31.60 -16.82 -4.98
N GLY A 24 32.83 -17.27 -5.29
CA GLY A 24 33.29 -17.42 -6.67
C GLY A 24 32.54 -18.51 -7.44
N THR A 25 32.20 -19.61 -6.77
CA THR A 25 31.40 -20.71 -7.32
C THR A 25 29.94 -20.29 -7.47
N LEU A 26 29.41 -19.57 -6.47
CA LEU A 26 28.06 -19.01 -6.48
C LEU A 26 27.86 -18.05 -7.67
N LEU A 27 28.77 -17.11 -7.88
CA LEU A 27 28.75 -16.15 -8.99
C LEU A 27 28.98 -16.77 -10.38
N LYS A 28 29.30 -18.06 -10.46
CA LYS A 28 29.35 -18.80 -11.73
C LYS A 28 28.06 -19.58 -12.00
N LYS A 29 27.19 -19.72 -11.00
CA LYS A 29 25.93 -20.45 -11.14
C LYS A 29 24.97 -19.63 -12.00
N PRO A 30 24.54 -20.14 -13.17
CA PRO A 30 23.49 -19.48 -13.94
C PRO A 30 22.22 -19.40 -13.11
N GLY A 31 21.61 -18.23 -13.12
CA GLY A 31 20.29 -18.02 -12.53
C GLY A 31 19.18 -18.62 -13.36
N ILE A 32 17.96 -18.56 -12.83
CA ILE A 32 16.79 -19.19 -13.43
C ILE A 32 15.65 -18.16 -13.48
N TRP A 33 14.95 -18.08 -14.61
CA TRP A 33 13.69 -17.37 -14.72
C TRP A 33 12.54 -18.33 -14.41
N LYS A 34 11.62 -17.93 -13.55
CA LYS A 34 10.46 -18.73 -13.17
C LYS A 34 9.23 -17.85 -13.09
N GLU A 35 8.14 -18.31 -13.71
CA GLU A 35 6.86 -17.62 -13.61
C GLU A 35 6.36 -17.73 -12.16
N GLY A 36 6.08 -16.59 -11.54
CA GLY A 36 5.53 -16.47 -10.19
C GLY A 36 4.01 -16.68 -10.16
N MET A 37 3.41 -16.39 -9.00
CA MET A 37 1.96 -16.44 -8.86
C MET A 37 1.29 -15.38 -9.75
N LYS A 38 0.26 -15.79 -10.49
CA LYS A 38 -0.53 -14.87 -11.30
C LYS A 38 -1.44 -14.05 -10.39
N GLY A 39 -1.44 -12.73 -10.57
CA GLY A 39 -2.39 -11.86 -9.88
C GLY A 39 -3.84 -12.20 -10.26
N GLY A 40 -4.78 -11.74 -9.44
CA GLY A 40 -6.20 -11.82 -9.76
C GLY A 40 -6.49 -11.09 -11.07
N MET A 41 -7.32 -11.68 -11.93
CA MET A 41 -7.76 -11.08 -13.20
C MET A 41 -9.27 -10.75 -13.18
N SER A 42 -9.90 -10.86 -12.00
CA SER A 42 -11.33 -10.66 -11.83
C SER A 42 -11.70 -9.19 -12.02
N GLY A 43 -12.79 -8.93 -12.75
CA GLY A 43 -13.30 -7.57 -12.97
C GLY A 43 -12.61 -6.79 -14.10
N ILE A 44 -11.75 -7.43 -14.90
CA ILE A 44 -11.09 -6.80 -16.05
C ILE A 44 -11.78 -7.22 -17.34
N ILE A 45 -12.09 -6.26 -18.21
CA ILE A 45 -12.68 -6.52 -19.53
C ILE A 45 -11.69 -7.35 -20.36
N ALA A 46 -12.17 -8.41 -21.00
CA ALA A 46 -11.32 -9.38 -21.70
C ALA A 46 -10.39 -8.75 -22.75
N SER A 47 -10.86 -7.72 -23.48
CA SER A 47 -10.05 -6.99 -24.46
C SER A 47 -8.91 -6.18 -23.83
N ASP A 48 -9.16 -5.59 -22.66
CA ASP A 48 -8.16 -4.82 -21.91
C ASP A 48 -7.12 -5.76 -21.32
N LEU A 49 -7.56 -6.83 -20.66
CA LEU A 49 -6.68 -7.87 -20.14
C LEU A 49 -5.79 -8.48 -21.24
N ALA A 50 -6.31 -8.67 -22.46
CA ALA A 50 -5.54 -9.16 -23.59
C ALA A 50 -4.44 -8.17 -24.02
N ARG A 51 -4.72 -6.86 -24.02
CA ARG A 51 -3.73 -5.81 -24.29
C ARG A 51 -2.67 -5.73 -23.18
N GLU A 52 -3.09 -5.73 -21.93
CA GLU A 52 -2.20 -5.69 -20.76
C GLU A 52 -1.23 -6.88 -20.79
N LYS A 53 -1.73 -8.10 -21.05
CA LYS A 53 -0.90 -9.30 -21.19
C LYS A 53 0.14 -9.19 -22.30
N LYS A 54 -0.20 -8.57 -23.44
CA LYS A 54 0.77 -8.35 -24.52
C LYS A 54 1.87 -7.39 -24.09
N VAL A 55 1.52 -6.29 -23.43
CA VAL A 55 2.50 -5.34 -22.89
C VAL A 55 3.40 -6.03 -21.87
N VAL A 56 2.85 -6.76 -20.91
CA VAL A 56 3.62 -7.52 -19.92
C VAL A 56 4.55 -8.55 -20.58
N ALA A 57 4.09 -9.23 -21.63
CA ALA A 57 4.93 -10.16 -22.39
C ALA A 57 6.08 -9.47 -23.13
N GLN A 58 5.85 -8.27 -23.69
CA GLN A 58 6.90 -7.44 -24.31
C GLN A 58 7.94 -7.00 -23.27
N LEU A 59 7.50 -6.55 -22.10
CA LEU A 59 8.38 -6.18 -20.98
C LEU A 59 9.22 -7.37 -20.51
N HIS A 60 8.60 -8.54 -20.37
CA HIS A 60 9.33 -9.76 -20.00
C HIS A 60 10.38 -10.15 -21.04
N ALA A 61 10.01 -10.13 -22.33
CA ALA A 61 10.93 -10.47 -23.42
C ALA A 61 12.13 -9.51 -23.47
N MET A 62 11.89 -8.20 -23.29
CA MET A 62 12.95 -7.19 -23.18
C MET A 62 13.90 -7.51 -22.02
N MET A 63 13.36 -7.80 -20.83
CA MET A 63 14.19 -8.11 -19.67
C MET A 63 15.01 -9.39 -19.89
N GLN A 64 14.42 -10.44 -20.46
CA GLN A 64 15.13 -11.69 -20.74
C GLN A 64 16.22 -11.54 -21.81
N SER A 65 16.04 -10.67 -22.81
CA SER A 65 17.04 -10.48 -23.86
C SER A 65 18.26 -9.69 -23.40
N HIS A 66 18.11 -8.87 -22.36
CA HIS A 66 19.17 -7.99 -21.87
C HIS A 66 19.73 -8.37 -20.49
N TYR A 67 19.03 -9.22 -19.73
CA TYR A 67 19.46 -9.67 -18.41
C TYR A 67 19.63 -11.19 -18.33
N SER A 68 20.86 -11.63 -18.07
CA SER A 68 21.19 -13.03 -17.79
C SER A 68 21.42 -13.20 -16.28
N PRO A 69 20.45 -13.74 -15.52
CA PRO A 69 20.56 -13.85 -14.07
C PRO A 69 21.73 -14.77 -13.69
N VAL A 70 22.40 -14.43 -12.60
CA VAL A 70 23.52 -15.18 -12.02
C VAL A 70 23.32 -15.23 -10.51
N ALA A 71 23.48 -16.42 -9.90
CA ALA A 71 23.28 -16.63 -8.48
C ALA A 71 21.91 -16.18 -7.94
N VAL A 72 20.86 -16.26 -8.78
CA VAL A 72 19.52 -15.79 -8.43
C VAL A 72 18.43 -16.59 -9.15
N GLU A 73 17.35 -16.89 -8.44
CA GLU A 73 16.08 -17.31 -9.04
C GLU A 73 15.18 -16.07 -9.18
N ILE A 74 14.88 -15.71 -10.42
CA ILE A 74 14.00 -14.59 -10.75
C ILE A 74 12.57 -15.10 -10.84
N LEU A 75 11.75 -14.73 -9.85
CA LEU A 75 10.31 -14.87 -9.97
C LEU A 75 9.76 -13.68 -10.73
N TYR A 76 9.02 -13.90 -11.82
CA TYR A 76 8.37 -12.83 -12.56
C TYR A 76 6.87 -13.06 -12.72
N ASN A 77 6.08 -12.00 -12.72
CA ASN A 77 4.65 -12.08 -12.96
C ASN A 77 4.07 -10.79 -13.53
N GLY A 78 2.93 -10.91 -14.21
CA GLY A 78 2.06 -9.78 -14.49
C GLY A 78 1.10 -9.54 -13.33
N VAL A 79 0.88 -8.27 -13.00
CA VAL A 79 -0.14 -7.81 -12.05
C VAL A 79 -1.13 -6.95 -12.82
N TYR A 80 -2.41 -7.30 -12.74
CA TYR A 80 -3.49 -6.65 -13.51
C TYR A 80 -4.52 -6.13 -12.51
N ASN A 81 -4.69 -4.82 -12.43
CA ASN A 81 -5.61 -4.23 -11.45
C ASN A 81 -7.01 -4.07 -12.06
N PRO A 82 -8.07 -4.17 -11.24
CA PRO A 82 -9.41 -3.83 -11.72
C PRO A 82 -9.47 -2.37 -12.17
N SER A 83 -10.29 -2.12 -13.18
CA SER A 83 -10.53 -0.77 -13.67
C SER A 83 -11.60 -0.08 -12.82
N PHE A 84 -11.34 1.16 -12.40
CA PHE A 84 -12.36 2.02 -11.79
C PHE A 84 -12.85 3.08 -12.76
N ALA A 85 -14.13 3.48 -12.67
CA ALA A 85 -14.75 4.41 -13.62
C ALA A 85 -14.09 5.80 -13.64
N TRP A 86 -13.52 6.23 -12.50
CA TRP A 86 -12.89 7.55 -12.35
C TRP A 86 -11.45 7.61 -12.88
N MET A 87 -10.80 6.48 -13.17
CA MET A 87 -9.42 6.48 -13.66
C MET A 87 -9.35 6.73 -15.17
N SER A 88 -8.46 7.62 -15.61
CA SER A 88 -8.27 7.86 -17.05
C SER A 88 -7.55 6.72 -17.78
N ALA A 89 -6.82 5.86 -17.06
CA ALA A 89 -6.13 4.69 -17.61
C ALA A 89 -6.18 3.51 -16.63
N ILE A 90 -6.03 2.27 -17.12
CA ILE A 90 -5.97 1.05 -16.31
C ILE A 90 -4.52 0.81 -15.89
N GLN A 91 -4.34 0.53 -14.60
CA GLN A 91 -3.04 0.22 -13.99
C GLN A 91 -2.72 -1.27 -14.08
N TYR A 92 -1.51 -1.59 -14.49
CA TYR A 92 -0.99 -2.95 -14.47
C TYR A 92 0.54 -2.90 -14.46
N SER A 93 1.20 -4.00 -14.11
CA SER A 93 2.67 -4.02 -14.01
C SER A 93 3.26 -5.38 -14.37
N TYR A 94 4.53 -5.31 -14.77
CA TYR A 94 5.44 -6.44 -14.80
C TYR A 94 6.31 -6.39 -13.56
N SER A 95 6.30 -7.44 -12.75
CA SER A 95 6.97 -7.53 -11.46
C SER A 95 8.05 -8.60 -11.49
N ILE A 96 9.18 -8.32 -10.83
CA ILE A 96 10.29 -9.25 -10.59
C ILE A 96 10.60 -9.27 -9.07
N ILE A 97 10.73 -10.48 -8.53
CA ILE A 97 11.24 -10.75 -7.19
C ILE A 97 12.52 -11.59 -7.32
N PRO A 98 13.70 -11.02 -7.04
CA PRO A 98 14.96 -11.77 -7.07
C PRO A 98 15.16 -12.56 -5.78
N LEU A 99 15.11 -13.88 -5.84
CA LEU A 99 15.46 -14.78 -4.75
C LEU A 99 16.93 -15.15 -4.87
N ARG A 100 17.77 -14.67 -3.95
CA ARG A 100 19.21 -14.89 -4.06
C ARG A 100 19.53 -16.35 -3.78
N MET A 101 20.57 -16.84 -4.44
CA MET A 101 21.20 -18.09 -4.06
C MET A 101 22.32 -17.80 -3.07
N TYR A 102 22.51 -18.66 -2.07
CA TYR A 102 23.58 -18.56 -1.09
C TYR A 102 24.12 -19.96 -0.73
N CYS A 103 25.26 -19.99 -0.06
CA CYS A 103 25.91 -21.23 0.36
C CYS A 103 25.49 -21.59 1.80
N GLN A 104 24.91 -22.77 1.98
CA GLN A 104 24.56 -23.34 3.29
C GLN A 104 25.08 -24.77 3.35
N GLU A 105 25.97 -25.06 4.30
CA GLU A 105 26.54 -26.41 4.51
C GLU A 105 27.15 -27.01 3.23
N GLY A 106 27.85 -26.18 2.44
CA GLY A 106 28.47 -26.60 1.17
C GLY A 106 27.49 -26.82 0.01
N LYS A 107 26.21 -26.46 0.18
CA LYS A 107 25.17 -26.54 -0.86
C LYS A 107 24.73 -25.15 -1.27
N ILE A 108 24.45 -24.98 -2.56
CA ILE A 108 23.75 -23.79 -3.06
C ILE A 108 22.27 -23.97 -2.75
N VAL A 109 21.72 -23.03 -1.99
CA VAL A 109 20.31 -22.95 -1.62
C VAL A 109 19.74 -21.62 -2.08
N THR A 110 18.46 -21.59 -2.41
CA THR A 110 17.74 -20.37 -2.83
C THR A 110 16.96 -19.83 -1.64
N GLU A 111 16.97 -18.51 -1.44
CA GLU A 111 16.12 -17.86 -0.46
C GLU A 111 14.63 -18.11 -0.77
N HIS A 112 13.82 -18.22 0.29
CA HIS A 112 12.36 -18.36 0.15
C HIS A 112 11.65 -17.01 0.04
N GLU A 113 12.31 -15.94 0.49
CA GLU A 113 11.82 -14.57 0.51
C GLU A 113 12.91 -13.62 0.04
N SER A 114 12.51 -12.45 -0.46
CA SER A 114 13.43 -11.39 -0.83
C SER A 114 12.94 -10.06 -0.25
N SER A 115 13.89 -9.27 0.24
CA SER A 115 13.65 -7.85 0.55
C SER A 115 13.80 -6.96 -0.68
N GLY A 116 14.16 -7.54 -1.83
CA GLY A 116 14.26 -6.88 -3.12
C GLY A 116 12.97 -7.01 -3.94
N HIS A 117 12.57 -5.93 -4.59
CA HIS A 117 11.45 -5.90 -5.51
C HIS A 117 11.75 -4.94 -6.67
N PHE A 118 11.40 -5.36 -7.87
CA PHE A 118 11.51 -4.56 -9.08
C PHE A 118 10.20 -4.63 -9.83
N TYR A 119 9.71 -3.51 -10.36
CA TYR A 119 8.60 -3.55 -11.30
C TYR A 119 8.68 -2.47 -12.36
N ILE A 120 8.11 -2.78 -13.52
CA ILE A 120 7.81 -1.84 -14.60
C ILE A 120 6.30 -1.74 -14.67
N GLY A 121 5.79 -0.60 -14.27
CA GLY A 121 4.38 -0.34 -14.15
C GLY A 121 3.86 0.50 -15.30
N ALA A 122 2.81 0.05 -15.99
CA ALA A 122 2.09 0.85 -16.97
C ALA A 122 0.95 1.59 -16.29
N ASN A 123 0.89 2.91 -16.50
CA ASN A 123 -0.13 3.79 -15.93
C ASN A 123 -0.19 3.78 -14.38
N ILE A 124 0.80 3.19 -13.71
CA ILE A 124 0.88 3.11 -12.24
C ILE A 124 2.04 3.99 -11.78
N PHE A 125 1.77 4.88 -10.84
CA PHE A 125 2.78 5.73 -10.21
C PHE A 125 2.36 5.96 -8.77
N ASP A 126 1.29 6.73 -8.60
CA ASP A 126 0.52 6.87 -7.38
C ASP A 126 -0.95 6.84 -7.79
N SER A 127 -1.82 6.18 -7.02
CA SER A 127 -3.29 6.22 -7.25
C SER A 127 -3.81 7.66 -7.23
N GLU A 128 -3.14 8.52 -6.47
CA GLU A 128 -3.47 9.92 -6.27
C GLU A 128 -3.42 10.78 -7.54
N ILE A 129 -2.70 10.38 -8.60
CA ILE A 129 -2.68 11.17 -9.85
C ILE A 129 -4.00 11.09 -10.64
N TYR A 130 -4.85 10.12 -10.29
CA TYR A 130 -6.13 9.86 -10.95
C TYR A 130 -7.32 10.37 -10.16
N ASP A 131 -7.14 10.66 -8.87
CA ASP A 131 -8.23 10.99 -7.97
C ASP A 131 -8.65 12.45 -8.18
N VAL A 132 -9.87 12.62 -8.68
CA VAL A 132 -10.45 13.93 -8.89
C VAL A 132 -11.02 14.38 -7.55
N TYR A 133 -10.43 15.43 -7.00
CA TYR A 133 -10.85 16.03 -5.75
C TYR A 133 -12.39 16.15 -5.65
N THR A 134 -12.94 15.61 -4.56
CA THR A 134 -14.30 15.88 -4.10
C THR A 134 -14.24 16.44 -2.68
N GLU A 135 -15.27 17.16 -2.25
CA GLU A 135 -15.32 17.66 -0.86
C GLU A 135 -15.32 16.52 0.17
N GLU A 136 -15.75 15.32 -0.23
CA GLU A 136 -15.88 14.12 0.60
C GLU A 136 -14.57 13.32 0.71
N ASN A 137 -13.64 13.50 -0.23
CA ASN A 137 -12.36 12.78 -0.30
C ASN A 137 -11.16 13.75 -0.28
N GLU A 138 -11.25 14.81 0.52
CA GLU A 138 -10.21 15.83 0.63
C GLU A 138 -8.98 15.27 1.36
N PRO A 139 -7.80 15.18 0.72
CA PRO A 139 -6.58 14.81 1.40
C PRO A 139 -6.30 15.76 2.56
N GLY A 140 -5.58 15.33 3.60
CA GLY A 140 -5.29 16.17 4.77
C GLY A 140 -4.65 17.54 4.43
N TYR A 141 -3.87 17.60 3.35
CA TYR A 141 -3.23 18.81 2.82
C TYR A 141 -4.09 19.57 1.79
N GLY A 142 -5.27 19.07 1.44
CA GLY A 142 -6.13 19.56 0.35
C GLY A 142 -5.72 19.11 -1.05
N PHE A 143 -4.53 18.53 -1.19
CA PHE A 143 -3.96 17.99 -2.43
C PHE A 143 -3.19 16.71 -2.15
N HIS A 144 -2.95 15.97 -3.21
CA HIS A 144 -2.03 14.84 -3.27
C HIS A 144 -0.58 15.30 -3.19
N TYR A 145 0.34 14.41 -2.81
CA TYR A 145 1.73 14.79 -2.68
C TYR A 145 2.73 13.70 -3.06
N MET A 146 3.91 14.15 -3.47
CA MET A 146 5.09 13.30 -3.64
C MET A 146 6.18 13.68 -2.63
N SER A 147 7.10 12.75 -2.41
CA SER A 147 8.24 12.96 -1.51
C SER A 147 9.50 13.47 -2.22
N ASP A 148 9.52 13.52 -3.56
CA ASP A 148 10.67 13.95 -4.36
C ASP A 148 10.27 14.63 -5.65
N LEU A 149 11.07 15.61 -6.07
CA LEU A 149 11.01 16.15 -7.42
C LEU A 149 11.84 15.26 -8.35
N PRO A 150 11.26 14.78 -9.46
CA PRO A 150 12.04 14.09 -10.46
C PRO A 150 12.87 15.07 -11.29
N GLU A 151 14.02 14.62 -11.77
CA GLU A 151 14.87 15.36 -12.71
C GLU A 151 14.73 14.77 -14.11
N LEU A 152 14.40 15.59 -15.11
CA LEU A 152 14.35 15.17 -16.50
C LEU A 152 15.77 15.04 -17.09
N LYS A 153 16.18 13.84 -17.49
CA LYS A 153 17.45 13.57 -18.18
C LYS A 153 17.19 12.65 -19.36
N ASN A 154 17.64 13.02 -20.56
CA ASN A 154 17.47 12.20 -21.78
C ASN A 154 15.99 11.76 -22.02
N GLY A 155 15.04 12.64 -21.69
CA GLY A 155 13.59 12.37 -21.78
C GLY A 155 13.07 11.29 -20.83
N VAL A 156 13.77 11.01 -19.73
CA VAL A 156 13.29 10.16 -18.64
C VAL A 156 13.37 10.98 -17.35
N TYR A 157 12.34 10.89 -16.52
CA TYR A 157 12.29 11.53 -15.20
C TYR A 157 12.93 10.60 -14.17
N TYR A 158 13.97 11.07 -13.48
CA TYR A 158 14.72 10.30 -12.48
C TYR A 158 14.36 10.78 -11.08
N PHE A 159 13.97 9.86 -10.21
CA PHE A 159 13.79 10.14 -8.78
C PHE A 159 15.11 9.89 -8.04
N LYS A 160 15.44 10.78 -7.10
CA LYS A 160 16.64 10.65 -6.27
C LYS A 160 16.60 9.29 -5.54
N GLN A 161 17.70 8.55 -5.57
CA GLN A 161 17.81 7.30 -4.82
C GLN A 161 17.72 7.60 -3.33
N LYS A 162 16.85 6.88 -2.61
CA LYS A 162 16.62 7.06 -1.18
C LYS A 162 17.06 5.87 -0.38
N ASN A 163 17.57 6.11 0.83
CA ASN A 163 17.67 5.08 1.84
C ASN A 163 16.27 4.76 2.36
N VAL A 164 15.93 3.48 2.43
CA VAL A 164 14.63 3.00 2.91
C VAL A 164 14.85 1.89 3.94
N ARG A 165 13.81 1.60 4.73
CA ARG A 165 13.76 0.40 5.56
C ARG A 165 12.97 -0.67 4.82
N LEU A 166 13.57 -1.84 4.69
CA LEU A 166 12.95 -3.02 4.12
C LEU A 166 12.25 -3.82 5.22
N ALA A 167 11.73 -5.00 4.88
CA ALA A 167 11.22 -5.94 5.86
C ALA A 167 12.28 -6.20 6.95
N PHE A 168 11.83 -6.35 8.20
CA PHE A 168 12.69 -6.57 9.37
C PHE A 168 13.71 -5.45 9.63
N ASP A 169 13.37 -4.20 9.27
CA ASP A 169 14.20 -3.00 9.47
C ASP A 169 15.58 -3.02 8.77
N LEU A 170 15.74 -3.91 7.78
CA LEU A 170 16.97 -3.98 7.00
C LEU A 170 17.18 -2.68 6.20
N PRO A 171 18.39 -2.12 6.18
CA PRO A 171 18.68 -0.95 5.36
C PRO A 171 18.59 -1.34 3.88
N GLY A 172 17.93 -0.51 3.10
CA GLY A 172 17.81 -0.68 1.66
C GLY A 172 17.93 0.63 0.93
N LYS A 173 17.86 0.55 -0.40
CA LYS A 173 17.64 1.73 -1.22
C LYS A 173 16.48 1.54 -2.17
N ALA A 174 15.79 2.64 -2.46
CA ALA A 174 14.76 2.71 -3.47
C ALA A 174 15.14 3.73 -4.54
N ALA A 175 14.81 3.42 -5.79
CA ALA A 175 15.00 4.30 -6.93
C ALA A 175 13.79 4.19 -7.88
N GLY A 176 13.49 5.27 -8.58
CA GLY A 176 12.35 5.37 -9.47
C GLY A 176 12.69 6.09 -10.77
N TRP A 177 12.05 5.69 -11.85
CA TRP A 177 12.13 6.33 -13.16
C TRP A 177 10.74 6.43 -13.77
N LEU A 178 10.42 7.58 -14.35
CA LEU A 178 9.14 7.81 -15.01
C LEU A 178 9.36 8.16 -16.49
N ILE A 179 8.76 7.37 -17.36
CA ILE A 179 8.83 7.52 -18.82
C ILE A 179 7.46 7.97 -19.29
N THR A 180 7.40 9.10 -19.99
CA THR A 180 6.15 9.79 -20.30
C THR A 180 6.04 10.12 -21.79
N ILE A 181 4.80 10.40 -22.23
CA ILE A 181 4.50 10.88 -23.57
C ILE A 181 4.96 12.34 -23.66
N ASP A 182 5.72 12.66 -24.71
CA ASP A 182 6.22 14.01 -25.02
C ASP A 182 6.98 14.66 -23.85
N ASP A 183 7.62 13.87 -22.99
CA ASP A 183 8.30 14.32 -21.78
C ASP A 183 7.41 15.16 -20.84
N LYS A 184 6.08 14.97 -20.87
CA LYS A 184 5.12 15.67 -20.00
C LYS A 184 4.73 14.82 -18.80
N LEU A 185 4.53 15.42 -17.63
CA LEU A 185 4.11 14.67 -16.45
C LEU A 185 2.60 14.33 -16.48
N PRO A 186 2.20 13.13 -15.99
CA PRO A 186 0.79 12.73 -15.87
C PRO A 186 0.04 13.44 -14.74
N TYR A 187 0.72 14.38 -14.06
CA TYR A 187 0.21 15.26 -13.03
C TYR A 187 0.73 16.68 -13.28
N SER A 188 0.15 17.64 -12.59
CA SER A 188 0.64 19.02 -12.54
C SER A 188 1.08 19.36 -11.11
N TYR A 189 2.08 20.23 -10.98
CA TYR A 189 2.40 20.80 -9.68
C TYR A 189 1.32 21.78 -9.24
N VAL A 190 1.04 21.78 -7.94
CA VAL A 190 0.20 22.81 -7.31
C VAL A 190 1.06 24.03 -7.06
N THR A 191 0.57 25.21 -7.42
CA THR A 191 1.27 26.47 -7.10
C THR A 191 1.03 26.87 -5.65
N ARG A 192 1.93 27.70 -5.09
CA ARG A 192 1.73 28.27 -3.74
C ARG A 192 0.39 29.00 -3.63
N LYS A 193 0.00 29.73 -4.67
CA LYS A 193 -1.30 30.42 -4.74
C LYS A 193 -2.47 29.45 -4.58
N GLU A 194 -2.51 28.41 -5.42
CA GLU A 194 -3.58 27.41 -5.40
C GLU A 194 -3.65 26.70 -4.05
N PHE A 195 -2.49 26.40 -3.44
CA PHE A 195 -2.44 25.84 -2.10
C PHE A 195 -3.07 26.77 -1.05
N LEU A 196 -2.73 28.06 -1.05
CA LEU A 196 -3.28 29.02 -0.08
C LEU A 196 -4.78 29.22 -0.24
N GLU A 197 -5.27 29.35 -1.48
CA GLU A 197 -6.71 29.46 -1.77
C GLU A 197 -7.47 28.22 -1.30
N LYS A 198 -6.89 27.04 -1.53
CA LYS A 198 -7.44 25.79 -1.04
C LYS A 198 -7.45 25.73 0.49
N ARG A 199 -6.34 26.09 1.13
CA ARG A 199 -6.20 26.08 2.59
C ARG A 199 -7.20 27.01 3.26
N LYS A 200 -7.46 28.18 2.67
CA LYS A 200 -8.49 29.11 3.15
C LYS A 200 -9.86 28.46 3.18
N THR A 201 -10.22 27.74 2.12
CA THR A 201 -11.50 27.02 2.02
C THR A 201 -11.60 25.92 3.08
N ILE A 202 -10.51 25.15 3.29
CA ILE A 202 -10.46 24.10 4.31
C ILE A 202 -10.61 24.69 5.71
N LEU A 203 -9.88 25.77 6.03
CA LEU A 203 -9.97 26.45 7.32
C LEU A 203 -11.39 26.95 7.60
N GLN A 204 -12.05 27.56 6.62
CA GLN A 204 -13.45 28.01 6.74
C GLN A 204 -14.42 26.86 7.00
N ARG A 205 -14.20 25.71 6.36
CA ARG A 205 -15.01 24.52 6.58
C ARG A 205 -14.80 23.95 7.99
N GLN A 206 -13.54 23.84 8.42
CA GLN A 206 -13.19 23.34 9.75
C GLN A 206 -13.72 24.25 10.87
N GLU A 207 -13.62 25.57 10.70
CA GLU A 207 -14.18 26.55 11.64
C GLU A 207 -15.69 26.37 11.79
N LYS A 208 -16.43 26.29 10.66
CA LYS A 208 -17.88 26.05 10.67
C LYS A 208 -18.24 24.73 11.34
N ALA A 209 -17.52 23.65 11.04
CA ALA A 209 -17.75 22.34 11.63
C ALA A 209 -17.53 22.36 13.16
N ASN A 210 -16.48 23.05 13.63
CA ASN A 210 -16.20 23.20 15.05
C ASN A 210 -17.26 24.03 15.77
N ILE A 211 -17.68 25.17 15.19
CA ILE A 211 -18.78 25.98 15.74
C ILE A 211 -20.06 25.15 15.84
N LYS A 212 -20.41 24.41 14.78
CA LYS A 212 -21.59 23.54 14.77
C LYS A 212 -21.52 22.48 15.88
N SER A 213 -20.37 21.84 16.08
CA SER A 213 -20.17 20.85 17.14
C SER A 213 -20.38 21.44 18.55
N PHE A 214 -19.92 22.68 18.77
CA PHE A 214 -20.17 23.40 20.02
C PHE A 214 -21.65 23.73 20.22
N ASP A 215 -22.35 24.14 19.17
CA ASP A 215 -23.79 24.42 19.22
C ASP A 215 -24.60 23.13 19.50
N GLU A 216 -24.25 22.01 18.87
CA GLU A 216 -24.86 20.69 19.09
C GLU A 216 -24.65 20.18 20.52
N THR A 217 -23.48 20.47 21.11
CA THR A 217 -23.19 20.15 22.52
C THR A 217 -24.15 20.90 23.46
N VAL A 218 -24.39 22.20 23.21
CA VAL A 218 -25.35 23.00 24.00
C VAL A 218 -26.76 22.46 23.86
N VAL A 219 -27.20 22.16 22.63
CA VAL A 219 -28.52 21.58 22.36
C VAL A 219 -28.68 20.25 23.09
N THR A 220 -27.67 19.39 23.06
CA THR A 220 -27.68 18.09 23.74
C THR A 220 -27.78 18.27 25.25
N LYS A 221 -26.97 19.16 25.84
CA LYS A 221 -27.01 19.45 27.29
C LYS A 221 -28.34 20.05 27.73
N ASN A 222 -28.99 20.87 26.90
CA ASN A 222 -30.32 21.39 27.19
C ASN A 222 -31.39 20.29 27.22
N LYS A 223 -31.31 19.31 26.32
CA LYS A 223 -32.20 18.14 26.34
C LYS A 223 -31.97 17.28 27.57
N GLU A 224 -30.71 17.00 27.91
CA GLU A 224 -30.36 16.26 29.13
C GLU A 224 -30.89 16.96 30.38
N LYS A 225 -30.73 18.29 30.46
CA LYS A 225 -31.22 19.08 31.59
C LYS A 225 -32.73 18.90 31.80
N ALA A 226 -33.51 18.94 30.73
CA ALA A 226 -34.96 18.75 30.80
C ALA A 226 -35.35 17.34 31.31
N LEU A 227 -34.57 16.31 30.95
CA LEU A 227 -34.78 14.95 31.46
C LEU A 227 -34.45 14.86 32.96
N TYR A 228 -33.30 15.39 33.37
CA TYR A 228 -32.86 15.35 34.76
C TYR A 228 -33.69 16.23 35.70
N GLU A 229 -34.29 17.31 35.19
CA GLU A 229 -35.24 18.12 35.96
C GLU A 229 -36.45 17.28 36.39
N VAL A 230 -36.96 16.41 35.51
CA VAL A 230 -38.05 15.49 35.82
C VAL A 230 -37.60 14.39 36.77
N GLU A 231 -36.42 13.81 36.53
CA GLU A 231 -35.87 12.72 37.36
C GLU A 231 -35.56 13.18 38.79
N TYR A 232 -34.97 14.38 38.95
CA TYR A 232 -34.48 14.90 40.23
C TYR A 232 -35.44 15.86 40.93
N LYS A 233 -36.69 15.98 40.44
CA LYS A 233 -37.72 16.87 41.03
C LYS A 233 -37.92 16.69 42.54
N ASN A 234 -37.66 15.49 43.07
CA ASN A 234 -37.80 15.15 44.48
C ASN A 234 -36.48 15.11 45.27
N ASP A 235 -35.34 15.40 44.61
CA ASP A 235 -34.01 15.43 45.24
C ASP A 235 -33.28 16.74 44.84
N PRO A 236 -33.54 17.84 45.58
CA PRO A 236 -32.98 19.14 45.25
C PRO A 236 -31.46 19.19 45.35
N VAL A 237 -30.84 18.35 46.20
CA VAL A 237 -29.38 18.30 46.33
C VAL A 237 -28.76 17.69 45.08
N LYS A 238 -29.32 16.58 44.59
CA LYS A 238 -28.88 15.93 43.35
C LYS A 238 -29.11 16.84 42.14
N TRP A 239 -30.24 17.54 42.07
CA TRP A 239 -30.51 18.53 41.03
C TRP A 239 -29.49 19.68 41.01
N GLN A 240 -29.22 20.29 42.16
CA GLN A 240 -28.23 21.38 42.26
C GLN A 240 -26.82 20.91 41.91
N ARG A 241 -26.45 19.68 42.30
CA ARG A 241 -25.17 19.09 41.91
C ARG A 241 -25.06 18.94 40.40
N TYR A 242 -26.07 18.37 39.73
CA TYR A 242 -26.10 18.22 38.27
C TYR A 242 -25.98 19.57 37.55
N LEU A 243 -26.79 20.56 37.96
CA LEU A 243 -26.76 21.90 37.38
C LEU A 243 -25.36 22.52 37.43
N LYS A 244 -24.67 22.38 38.57
CA LYS A 244 -23.34 22.97 38.77
C LYS A 244 -22.22 22.17 38.09
N MET A 245 -22.20 20.85 38.29
CA MET A 245 -21.05 20.02 37.96
C MET A 245 -21.09 19.45 36.56
N ASP A 246 -22.27 19.23 35.98
CA ASP A 246 -22.44 18.50 34.73
C ASP A 246 -23.05 19.38 33.62
N TYR A 247 -23.95 20.30 33.97
CA TYR A 247 -24.56 21.21 33.00
C TYR A 247 -23.74 22.50 32.83
N GLN A 248 -23.62 23.32 33.89
CA GLN A 248 -22.97 24.63 33.80
C GLN A 248 -21.48 24.51 33.46
N SER A 249 -20.78 23.54 34.06
CA SER A 249 -19.36 23.29 33.78
C SER A 249 -19.10 22.99 32.30
N VAL A 250 -20.00 22.25 31.64
CA VAL A 250 -19.88 21.93 30.22
C VAL A 250 -20.20 23.15 29.37
N LEU A 251 -21.21 23.94 29.71
CA LEU A 251 -21.51 25.19 28.99
C LEU A 251 -20.34 26.18 29.07
N ASP A 252 -19.75 26.36 30.25
CA ASP A 252 -18.60 27.24 30.47
C ASP A 252 -17.37 26.76 29.70
N ALA A 253 -17.09 25.45 29.74
CA ALA A 253 -16.00 24.84 28.99
C ALA A 253 -16.22 24.96 27.47
N ASN A 254 -17.45 24.79 27.01
CA ASN A 254 -17.84 24.89 25.60
C ASN A 254 -17.65 26.32 25.08
N GLU A 255 -18.12 27.33 25.83
CA GLU A 255 -17.94 28.75 25.46
C GLU A 255 -16.45 29.15 25.47
N LYS A 256 -15.70 28.74 26.51
CA LYS A 256 -14.25 28.97 26.56
C LYS A 256 -13.54 28.36 25.36
N ASN A 257 -13.90 27.13 24.98
CA ASN A 257 -13.34 26.47 23.80
C ASN A 257 -13.76 27.18 22.52
N ARG A 258 -15.01 27.62 22.38
CA ARG A 258 -15.50 28.38 21.23
C ARG A 258 -14.67 29.64 21.00
N VAL A 259 -14.46 30.46 22.02
CA VAL A 259 -13.63 31.68 21.95
C VAL A 259 -12.18 31.32 21.60
N LYS A 260 -11.63 30.28 22.24
CA LYS A 260 -10.26 29.80 21.98
C LYS A 260 -10.08 29.39 20.51
N PHE A 261 -10.97 28.58 19.96
CA PHE A 261 -10.91 28.13 18.57
C PHE A 261 -11.14 29.28 17.58
N ALA A 262 -12.10 30.18 17.84
CA ALA A 262 -12.29 31.37 17.01
C ALA A 262 -11.01 32.22 16.92
N ASN A 263 -10.28 32.36 18.02
CA ASN A 263 -8.98 33.05 18.03
C ASN A 263 -7.91 32.30 17.23
N TYR A 264 -7.87 30.96 17.29
CA TYR A 264 -6.96 30.15 16.47
C TYR A 264 -7.21 30.33 14.98
N TYR A 265 -8.47 30.24 14.53
CA TYR A 265 -8.82 30.46 13.12
C TYR A 265 -8.52 31.89 12.68
N LYS A 266 -8.85 32.89 13.50
CA LYS A 266 -8.51 34.29 13.22
C LYS A 266 -7.02 34.48 12.99
N ALA A 267 -6.17 33.91 13.85
CA ALA A 267 -4.72 33.99 13.70
C ALA A 267 -4.23 33.27 12.42
N ALA A 268 -4.79 32.10 12.12
CA ALA A 268 -4.47 31.36 10.90
C ALA A 268 -4.87 32.14 9.63
N TYR A 269 -6.04 32.78 9.60
CA TYR A 269 -6.44 33.61 8.47
C TYR A 269 -5.51 34.81 8.26
N VAL A 270 -5.08 35.48 9.33
CA VAL A 270 -4.12 36.60 9.21
C VAL A 270 -2.82 36.13 8.54
N LYS A 271 -2.25 35.02 9.02
CA LYS A 271 -1.04 34.43 8.41
C LYS A 271 -1.25 34.03 6.95
N LEU A 272 -2.40 33.42 6.64
CA LEU A 272 -2.73 33.02 5.27
C LEU A 272 -2.85 34.23 4.34
N GLU A 273 -3.56 35.29 4.76
CA GLU A 273 -3.71 36.51 3.99
C GLU A 273 -2.36 37.24 3.79
N GLU A 274 -1.48 37.21 4.78
CA GLU A 274 -0.10 37.71 4.64
C GLU A 274 0.66 36.94 3.56
N GLN A 275 0.56 35.60 3.56
CA GLN A 275 1.19 34.77 2.51
C GLN A 275 0.57 35.01 1.13
N MET A 276 -0.75 35.24 1.05
CA MET A 276 -1.43 35.53 -0.23
C MET A 276 -1.08 36.91 -0.82
N ARG A 277 -0.49 37.82 -0.03
CA ARG A 277 -0.02 39.14 -0.52
C ARG A 277 1.38 39.10 -1.13
N LYS A 278 2.02 37.95 -1.14
CA LYS A 278 3.34 37.78 -1.74
C LYS A 278 3.32 38.06 -3.25
N PRO A 279 4.45 38.47 -3.85
CA PRO A 279 4.55 38.71 -5.28
C PRO A 279 4.12 37.51 -6.14
N ALA A 280 3.62 37.79 -7.35
CA ALA A 280 3.09 36.75 -8.23
C ALA A 280 4.13 35.71 -8.65
N ASP A 281 5.39 36.13 -8.83
CA ASP A 281 6.52 35.25 -9.11
C ASP A 281 6.78 34.27 -7.96
N GLU A 282 6.59 34.69 -6.71
CA GLU A 282 6.67 33.78 -5.55
C GLU A 282 5.44 32.86 -5.47
N LEU A 283 4.24 33.42 -5.67
CA LEU A 283 2.98 32.68 -5.59
C LEU A 283 2.81 31.62 -6.69
N ASN A 284 3.46 31.81 -7.84
CA ASN A 284 3.45 30.87 -8.96
C ASN A 284 4.50 29.74 -8.83
N GLN A 285 5.33 29.75 -7.79
CA GLN A 285 6.27 28.65 -7.52
C GLN A 285 5.51 27.37 -7.13
N ILE A 286 6.18 26.24 -7.29
CA ILE A 286 5.71 24.93 -6.80
C ILE A 286 5.46 25.03 -5.28
N ALA A 287 4.31 24.50 -4.83
CA ALA A 287 3.98 24.35 -3.42
C ALA A 287 4.67 23.11 -2.86
N ILE A 288 5.79 23.32 -2.18
CA ILE A 288 6.42 22.33 -1.30
C ILE A 288 6.14 22.78 0.14
N VAL A 289 5.38 21.97 0.88
CA VAL A 289 4.83 22.38 2.18
C VAL A 289 5.20 21.41 3.29
N LYS A 290 5.27 21.90 4.53
CA LYS A 290 5.28 21.09 5.75
C LYS A 290 4.39 21.72 6.80
N GLU A 291 3.87 20.91 7.72
CA GLU A 291 3.10 21.41 8.85
C GLU A 291 3.98 22.30 9.74
N ASP A 292 3.43 23.40 10.26
CA ASP A 292 4.12 24.24 11.22
C ASP A 292 4.14 23.53 12.59
N PRO A 293 5.31 23.17 13.15
CA PRO A 293 5.40 22.43 14.42
C PRO A 293 4.87 23.22 15.62
N HIS A 294 4.65 24.53 15.47
CA HIS A 294 4.13 25.40 16.51
C HIS A 294 2.69 25.85 16.25
N ASP A 295 2.09 25.46 15.12
CA ASP A 295 0.76 25.89 14.72
C ASP A 295 0.10 24.88 13.76
N PHE A 296 -0.65 23.94 14.34
CA PHE A 296 -1.34 22.85 13.62
C PHE A 296 -2.36 23.31 12.56
N LEU A 297 -2.74 24.60 12.53
CA LEU A 297 -3.63 25.14 11.49
C LEU A 297 -2.86 25.68 10.29
N ASN A 298 -1.54 25.81 10.38
CA ASN A 298 -0.69 26.47 9.40
C ASN A 298 0.35 25.53 8.79
N TYR A 299 0.83 25.96 7.62
CA TYR A 299 1.86 25.28 6.85
C TYR A 299 2.95 26.26 6.46
N LEU A 300 4.16 25.75 6.36
CA LEU A 300 5.34 26.47 5.92
C LEU A 300 5.70 26.03 4.50
N PHE A 301 5.99 26.99 3.62
CA PHE A 301 6.64 26.69 2.35
C PHE A 301 8.11 26.36 2.58
N THR A 302 8.59 25.30 1.94
CA THR A 302 9.95 24.78 2.09
C THR A 302 10.54 24.40 0.73
N THR A 303 11.67 23.71 0.71
CA THR A 303 12.37 23.22 -0.49
C THR A 303 12.29 21.69 -0.59
N ASP A 304 12.71 21.12 -1.72
CA ASP A 304 12.74 19.66 -1.94
C ASP A 304 13.82 18.94 -1.11
N ASP A 305 14.77 19.69 -0.51
CA ASP A 305 15.77 19.15 0.41
C ASP A 305 15.25 18.97 1.85
N ASP A 306 14.04 19.45 2.15
CA ASP A 306 13.41 19.27 3.46
C ASP A 306 12.80 17.87 3.57
N GLY A 307 13.32 17.05 4.49
CA GLY A 307 12.85 15.67 4.71
C GLY A 307 11.37 15.55 5.11
N PHE A 308 10.74 16.63 5.56
CA PHE A 308 9.30 16.69 5.86
C PHE A 308 8.49 17.41 4.78
N GLY A 309 9.16 17.98 3.76
CA GLY A 309 8.54 18.65 2.65
C GLY A 309 7.65 17.71 1.83
N LYS A 310 6.44 18.17 1.52
CA LYS A 310 5.46 17.50 0.66
C LYS A 310 5.32 18.31 -0.62
N ILE A 311 5.68 17.71 -1.74
CA ILE A 311 5.54 18.35 -3.06
C ILE A 311 4.11 18.12 -3.53
N LEU A 312 3.31 19.18 -3.50
CA LEU A 312 1.89 19.06 -3.81
C LEU A 312 1.66 18.92 -5.32
N ILE A 313 0.85 17.93 -5.68
CA ILE A 313 0.47 17.61 -7.06
C ILE A 313 -1.05 17.55 -7.20
N LYS A 314 -1.50 17.69 -8.44
CA LYS A 314 -2.90 17.52 -8.84
C LYS A 314 -2.96 16.71 -10.14
N PRO A 315 -4.08 16.00 -10.41
CA PRO A 315 -4.27 15.31 -11.67
C PRO A 315 -4.04 16.21 -12.88
N ASN A 316 -3.52 15.63 -13.97
CA ASN A 316 -3.45 16.29 -15.28
C ASN A 316 -4.32 15.54 -16.29
N PRO A 317 -5.65 15.77 -16.31
CA PRO A 317 -6.55 15.05 -17.22
C PRO A 317 -6.18 15.23 -18.70
N SER A 318 -5.57 16.37 -19.06
CA SER A 318 -5.15 16.66 -20.43
C SER A 318 -4.00 15.79 -20.94
N TYR A 319 -3.27 15.14 -20.03
CA TYR A 319 -2.21 14.20 -20.37
C TYR A 319 -2.77 12.91 -20.98
N PHE A 320 -3.92 12.45 -20.50
CA PHE A 320 -4.52 11.19 -20.92
C PHE A 320 -5.32 11.38 -22.19
N ASN A 321 -5.18 10.46 -23.15
CA ASN A 321 -5.93 10.52 -24.40
C ASN A 321 -7.20 9.67 -24.27
N PRO A 322 -8.39 10.27 -24.12
CA PRO A 322 -9.63 9.51 -23.94
C PRO A 322 -10.03 8.72 -25.19
N LYS A 323 -9.38 8.93 -26.34
CA LYS A 323 -9.62 8.19 -27.58
C LYS A 323 -8.86 6.86 -27.64
N LEU A 324 -7.87 6.65 -26.77
CA LEU A 324 -7.14 5.39 -26.68
C LEU A 324 -7.84 4.45 -25.70
N PRO A 325 -7.78 3.12 -25.91
CA PRO A 325 -8.20 2.18 -24.88
C PRO A 325 -7.45 2.45 -23.56
N ARG A 326 -8.16 2.38 -22.44
CA ARG A 326 -7.60 2.70 -21.11
C ARG A 326 -6.45 1.76 -20.71
N SER A 327 -6.38 0.58 -21.30
CA SER A 327 -5.29 -0.39 -21.11
C SER A 327 -4.01 -0.07 -21.91
N ILE A 328 -3.99 1.00 -22.72
CA ILE A 328 -2.76 1.42 -23.43
C ILE A 328 -1.83 2.13 -22.44
N PRO A 329 -0.51 1.86 -22.48
CA PRO A 329 0.46 2.61 -21.70
C PRO A 329 0.47 4.08 -22.09
N HIS A 330 0.09 4.96 -21.18
CA HIS A 330 0.28 6.41 -21.30
C HIS A 330 1.58 6.87 -20.64
N PHE A 331 2.09 6.12 -19.67
CA PHE A 331 3.41 6.28 -19.10
C PHE A 331 3.87 4.94 -18.50
N PHE A 332 5.18 4.82 -18.25
CA PHE A 332 5.76 3.76 -17.44
C PHE A 332 6.43 4.32 -16.21
N PHE A 333 6.18 3.72 -15.05
CA PHE A 333 6.97 3.94 -13.85
C PHE A 333 7.78 2.68 -13.55
N ILE A 334 9.09 2.83 -13.49
CA ILE A 334 10.01 1.79 -13.08
C ILE A 334 10.36 2.07 -11.63
N HIS A 335 10.23 1.06 -10.79
CA HIS A 335 10.59 1.16 -9.38
C HIS A 335 11.43 -0.04 -8.98
N GLN A 336 12.46 0.24 -8.20
CA GLN A 336 13.35 -0.75 -7.65
C GLN A 336 13.58 -0.45 -6.18
N VAL A 337 13.49 -1.49 -5.36
CA VAL A 337 13.85 -1.45 -3.94
C VAL A 337 14.61 -2.71 -3.57
N GLY A 338 15.61 -2.62 -2.69
CA GLY A 338 16.29 -3.82 -2.18
C GLY A 338 17.49 -3.51 -1.28
N PRO A 339 18.13 -4.57 -0.74
CA PRO A 339 19.30 -4.43 0.11
C PRO A 339 20.53 -4.09 -0.75
N TYR A 340 21.11 -2.91 -0.54
CA TYR A 340 22.27 -2.42 -1.31
C TYR A 340 23.60 -2.65 -0.59
N ASP A 341 23.57 -3.07 0.67
CA ASP A 341 24.73 -3.46 1.47
C ASP A 341 25.28 -4.85 1.09
N ASN A 342 24.47 -5.67 0.42
CA ASN A 342 24.86 -6.97 -0.10
C ASN A 342 25.30 -6.87 -1.57
N GLU A 343 26.54 -7.28 -1.86
CA GLU A 343 27.13 -7.17 -3.21
C GLU A 343 26.34 -7.92 -4.29
N VAL A 344 25.83 -9.11 -3.97
CA VAL A 344 25.03 -9.92 -4.92
C VAL A 344 23.71 -9.20 -5.23
N ALA A 345 23.00 -8.73 -4.20
CA ALA A 345 21.74 -8.01 -4.36
C ALA A 345 21.94 -6.70 -5.15
N LYS A 346 22.97 -5.92 -4.80
CA LYS A 346 23.33 -4.70 -5.51
C LYS A 346 23.61 -4.98 -6.99
N LYS A 347 24.44 -5.99 -7.29
CA LYS A 347 24.77 -6.37 -8.67
C LYS A 347 23.51 -6.75 -9.45
N ILE A 348 22.63 -7.58 -8.87
CA ILE A 348 21.35 -7.96 -9.48
C ILE A 348 20.53 -6.71 -9.82
N MET A 349 20.43 -5.78 -8.88
CA MET A 349 19.66 -4.55 -9.06
C MET A 349 20.25 -3.64 -10.14
N ASP A 350 21.56 -3.40 -10.13
CA ASP A 350 22.24 -2.57 -11.12
C ASP A 350 22.08 -3.17 -12.54
N GLU A 351 22.21 -4.49 -12.67
CA GLU A 351 22.05 -5.19 -13.96
C GLU A 351 20.61 -5.20 -14.46
N MET A 352 19.61 -5.30 -13.57
CA MET A 352 18.21 -5.19 -13.97
C MET A 352 17.89 -3.82 -14.55
N ILE A 353 18.39 -2.74 -13.95
CA ILE A 353 18.19 -1.38 -14.48
C ILE A 353 18.91 -1.22 -15.82
N ALA A 354 20.13 -1.73 -15.93
CA ALA A 354 20.89 -1.69 -17.18
C ALA A 354 20.22 -2.49 -18.32
N ALA A 355 19.43 -3.51 -17.99
CA ALA A 355 18.71 -4.32 -18.96
C ALA A 355 17.44 -3.66 -19.53
N ILE A 356 17.02 -2.51 -18.98
CA ILE A 356 15.84 -1.79 -19.46
C ILE A 356 16.20 -0.99 -20.71
N ASP A 357 15.56 -1.31 -21.83
CA ASP A 357 15.57 -0.44 -23.01
C ASP A 357 14.56 0.71 -22.83
N MET A 358 15.05 1.82 -22.29
CA MET A 358 14.25 3.04 -22.07
C MET A 358 13.62 3.57 -23.37
N GLN A 359 14.28 3.38 -24.52
CA GLN A 359 13.76 3.83 -25.81
C GLN A 359 12.65 2.90 -26.31
N ALA A 360 12.78 1.59 -26.10
CA ALA A 360 11.69 0.65 -26.37
C ALA A 360 10.44 0.99 -25.55
N LEU A 361 10.60 1.31 -24.26
CA LEU A 361 9.48 1.72 -23.41
C LEU A 361 8.82 3.01 -23.91
N LYS A 362 9.60 4.04 -24.28
CA LYS A 362 9.05 5.26 -24.93
C LYS A 362 8.28 4.92 -26.20
N ASN A 363 8.81 4.02 -27.03
CA ASN A 363 8.18 3.63 -28.29
C ASN A 363 6.85 2.89 -28.10
N MET A 364 6.59 2.31 -26.92
CA MET A 364 5.33 1.64 -26.57
C MET A 364 4.23 2.61 -26.11
N LEU A 365 4.58 3.84 -25.72
CA LEU A 365 3.61 4.80 -25.19
C LEU A 365 2.59 5.25 -26.24
N GLY A 366 1.31 5.25 -25.86
CA GLY A 366 0.19 5.69 -26.69
C GLY A 366 -0.11 4.79 -27.89
N LYS A 367 0.45 3.58 -27.96
CA LYS A 367 0.32 2.67 -29.11
C LYS A 367 -0.26 1.32 -28.71
N GLU A 368 -1.04 0.74 -29.63
CA GLU A 368 -1.52 -0.63 -29.50
C GLU A 368 -0.34 -1.62 -29.43
N PRO A 369 -0.31 -2.54 -28.43
CA PRO A 369 0.75 -3.52 -28.35
C PRO A 369 0.71 -4.44 -29.57
N SER A 370 1.79 -4.39 -30.35
CA SER A 370 2.03 -5.34 -31.43
C SER A 370 2.17 -6.76 -30.89
N ALA A 371 1.91 -7.75 -31.74
CA ALA A 371 2.28 -9.12 -31.38
C ALA A 371 3.78 -9.15 -31.08
N VAL A 372 4.17 -9.78 -29.96
CA VAL A 372 5.58 -10.04 -29.67
C VAL A 372 6.09 -10.87 -30.84
N ALA A 373 6.93 -10.27 -31.70
CA ALA A 373 7.63 -11.04 -32.71
C ALA A 373 8.40 -12.12 -31.95
N ALA A 374 8.07 -13.39 -32.19
CA ALA A 374 8.77 -14.49 -31.54
C ALA A 374 10.25 -14.28 -31.81
N SER A 375 10.99 -13.85 -30.79
CA SER A 375 12.38 -13.49 -30.98
C SER A 375 13.06 -14.78 -31.46
N LYS A 376 13.70 -14.74 -32.63
CA LYS A 376 14.55 -15.83 -33.11
C LYS A 376 15.87 -15.87 -32.31
N GLY A 377 15.83 -15.50 -31.03
CA GLY A 377 16.93 -15.68 -30.11
C GLY A 377 17.13 -17.17 -29.92
N THR A 378 18.31 -17.67 -30.27
CA THR A 378 18.76 -19.02 -29.98
C THR A 378 18.46 -19.31 -28.50
N PRO A 379 17.69 -20.35 -28.16
CA PRO A 379 17.31 -20.62 -26.79
C PRO A 379 18.57 -20.78 -25.94
N VAL A 380 18.80 -19.84 -25.02
CA VAL A 380 19.84 -20.00 -24.01
C VAL A 380 19.29 -21.00 -23.00
N SER A 381 19.81 -22.23 -23.11
CA SER A 381 19.51 -23.40 -22.29
C SER A 381 18.12 -24.04 -22.46
N PRO A 382 18.04 -25.36 -22.62
CA PRO A 382 16.78 -26.08 -22.69
C PRO A 382 16.03 -25.92 -21.36
N ALA A 383 14.75 -25.54 -21.44
CA ALA A 383 13.86 -25.51 -20.30
C ALA A 383 13.92 -26.86 -19.56
N PRO A 384 14.12 -26.87 -18.23
CA PRO A 384 14.09 -28.11 -17.47
C PRO A 384 12.71 -28.75 -17.65
N LYS A 385 12.69 -30.06 -17.92
CA LYS A 385 11.44 -30.84 -18.00
C LYS A 385 10.66 -30.61 -16.72
N THR A 386 9.54 -29.88 -16.82
CA THR A 386 8.61 -29.68 -15.71
C THR A 386 8.03 -31.03 -15.29
N THR A 387 8.52 -31.57 -14.19
CA THR A 387 7.78 -32.57 -13.41
C THR A 387 6.52 -31.89 -12.89
N LYS A 388 5.34 -32.49 -13.16
CA LYS A 388 4.07 -32.05 -12.58
C LYS A 388 4.26 -31.91 -11.06
N PRO A 389 4.03 -30.73 -10.46
CA PRO A 389 4.06 -30.61 -9.01
C PRO A 389 2.98 -31.52 -8.44
N LYS A 390 3.38 -32.40 -7.53
CA LYS A 390 2.46 -33.14 -6.67
C LYS A 390 1.70 -32.08 -5.88
N ALA A 391 0.37 -32.09 -5.96
CA ALA A 391 -0.47 -31.14 -5.24
C ALA A 391 -0.07 -31.16 -3.76
N LEU A 392 0.30 -29.99 -3.23
CA LEU A 392 0.45 -29.80 -1.79
C LEU A 392 -0.98 -29.78 -1.24
N VAL A 393 -1.39 -30.88 -0.60
CA VAL A 393 -2.63 -30.92 0.17
C VAL A 393 -2.36 -30.12 1.45
N VAL A 394 -2.89 -28.90 1.51
CA VAL A 394 -2.86 -28.07 2.72
C VAL A 394 -4.08 -28.48 3.55
N ASP A 395 -3.92 -29.50 4.40
CA ASP A 395 -4.94 -29.89 5.37
C ASP A 395 -4.70 -29.17 6.69
N TYR A 396 -5.29 -27.97 6.82
CA TYR A 396 -5.52 -27.33 8.11
C TYR A 396 -6.90 -26.68 8.10
N ASP A 397 -7.89 -27.35 8.68
CA ASP A 397 -9.22 -26.80 8.90
C ASP A 397 -9.25 -26.10 10.26
N VAL A 398 -9.02 -24.79 10.26
CA VAL A 398 -8.94 -23.94 11.47
C VAL A 398 -10.27 -23.91 12.27
N TYR A 399 -11.36 -24.47 11.73
CA TYR A 399 -12.68 -24.44 12.36
C TYR A 399 -13.06 -25.72 13.09
N LYS A 400 -12.24 -26.78 13.05
CA LYS A 400 -12.50 -28.01 13.79
C LYS A 400 -11.50 -28.14 14.94
N ARG A 401 -12.01 -28.08 16.17
CA ARG A 401 -11.21 -28.30 17.41
C ARG A 401 -10.94 -29.79 17.65
N GLU A 402 -10.49 -30.52 16.64
CA GLU A 402 -10.13 -31.93 16.80
C GLU A 402 -8.74 -32.16 16.23
N ALA A 403 -7.91 -32.88 16.98
CA ALA A 403 -6.59 -33.28 16.54
C ALA A 403 -6.71 -34.43 15.53
N THR A 404 -6.01 -34.31 14.40
CA THR A 404 -5.92 -35.38 13.40
C THR A 404 -5.26 -36.63 14.04
N PRO A 405 -5.84 -37.83 13.87
CA PRO A 405 -5.26 -39.06 14.39
C PRO A 405 -3.82 -39.26 13.87
N GLY A 406 -2.83 -39.23 14.77
CA GLY A 406 -1.42 -39.46 14.42
C GLY A 406 -0.42 -38.46 15.03
N PHE A 407 -0.86 -37.38 15.66
CA PHE A 407 0.03 -36.41 16.29
C PHE A 407 0.37 -36.81 17.74
N LYS A 408 1.65 -37.09 18.04
CA LYS A 408 2.16 -37.24 19.42
C LYS A 408 3.01 -36.01 19.76
N THR A 409 2.50 -35.12 20.61
CA THR A 409 3.29 -34.01 21.18
C THR A 409 3.62 -34.29 22.64
N SER A 410 4.91 -34.26 22.95
CA SER A 410 5.47 -34.36 24.30
C SER A 410 5.53 -32.97 24.96
N THR A 411 4.41 -32.44 25.45
CA THR A 411 4.42 -31.33 26.43
C THR A 411 3.09 -31.30 27.21
N PRO A 412 3.09 -31.21 28.55
CA PRO A 412 1.85 -31.19 29.34
C PRO A 412 1.10 -29.86 29.20
N ALA A 413 -0.23 -29.94 29.04
CA ALA A 413 -1.14 -28.82 28.81
C ALA A 413 -1.43 -27.93 30.04
N SER A 414 -0.56 -27.91 31.05
CA SER A 414 -0.85 -27.27 32.35
C SER A 414 -0.35 -25.83 32.51
N THR A 415 0.19 -25.17 31.48
CA THR A 415 0.79 -23.83 31.61
C THR A 415 0.18 -22.72 30.73
N VAL A 416 -1.04 -22.88 30.22
CA VAL A 416 -1.77 -21.75 29.59
C VAL A 416 -2.83 -21.23 30.56
N SER A 417 -2.47 -20.19 31.31
CA SER A 417 -3.39 -19.45 32.18
C SER A 417 -4.33 -18.56 31.34
N VAL A 418 -5.63 -18.82 31.51
CA VAL A 418 -6.83 -17.97 31.35
C VAL A 418 -6.71 -16.78 30.37
N ILE A 419 -7.11 -17.00 29.12
CA ILE A 419 -7.67 -15.96 28.25
C ILE A 419 -9.19 -16.08 28.36
N PRO A 420 -9.95 -15.02 28.70
CA PRO A 420 -11.41 -15.10 28.70
C PRO A 420 -11.89 -15.41 27.28
N ALA A 421 -12.71 -16.44 27.16
CA ALA A 421 -13.27 -16.85 25.88
C ALA A 421 -14.06 -15.70 25.25
N LEU A 422 -13.75 -15.37 23.99
CA LEU A 422 -14.62 -14.52 23.17
C LEU A 422 -16.00 -15.20 23.04
N PRO A 423 -17.11 -14.44 23.08
CA PRO A 423 -18.45 -15.01 22.99
C PRO A 423 -18.61 -15.73 21.65
N VAL A 424 -19.11 -16.97 21.73
CA VAL A 424 -19.45 -17.80 20.57
C VAL A 424 -20.48 -17.05 19.73
N VAL A 425 -20.19 -16.82 18.45
CA VAL A 425 -21.15 -16.25 17.51
C VAL A 425 -22.36 -17.20 17.42
N ASP A 426 -23.52 -16.69 17.84
CA ASP A 426 -24.77 -17.43 17.94
C ASP A 426 -25.12 -18.10 16.59
N ALA A 427 -25.39 -19.41 16.62
CA ALA A 427 -25.74 -20.21 15.45
C ALA A 427 -26.98 -19.66 14.71
N ALA A 428 -27.84 -18.91 15.41
CA ALA A 428 -28.99 -18.22 14.83
C ALA A 428 -28.57 -17.06 13.90
N ILE A 429 -27.53 -16.31 14.26
CA ILE A 429 -27.01 -15.20 13.44
C ILE A 429 -26.37 -15.76 12.16
N LYS A 430 -25.63 -16.86 12.28
CA LYS A 430 -24.97 -17.53 11.16
C LYS A 430 -25.96 -18.16 10.18
N SER A 431 -27.00 -18.83 10.68
CA SER A 431 -28.06 -19.41 9.81
C SER A 431 -28.89 -18.35 9.08
N LYS A 432 -29.16 -17.21 9.74
CA LYS A 432 -29.95 -16.12 9.14
C LYS A 432 -29.17 -15.32 8.09
N ALA A 433 -27.86 -15.15 8.29
CA ALA A 433 -26.95 -14.56 7.30
C ALA A 433 -26.83 -15.41 6.02
N ILE A 434 -26.81 -16.75 6.17
CA ILE A 434 -26.73 -17.68 5.04
C ILE A 434 -28.07 -17.74 4.27
N ALA A 435 -29.21 -17.60 4.97
CA ALA A 435 -30.54 -17.61 4.36
C ALA A 435 -30.92 -16.32 3.63
N MET A 436 -30.32 -15.18 3.99
CA MET A 436 -30.56 -13.90 3.32
C MET A 436 -29.47 -13.69 2.27
N GLN A 437 -29.80 -13.79 0.98
CA GLN A 437 -28.94 -13.24 -0.08
C GLN A 437 -28.88 -11.72 0.11
N LEU A 438 -27.92 -11.26 0.92
CA LEU A 438 -27.77 -9.87 1.30
C LEU A 438 -27.45 -9.06 0.04
N THR A 439 -28.33 -8.13 -0.29
CA THR A 439 -28.12 -7.11 -1.32
C THR A 439 -27.84 -5.79 -0.61
N ALA A 440 -27.30 -4.81 -1.34
CA ALA A 440 -27.07 -3.48 -0.80
C ALA A 440 -28.34 -2.87 -0.14
N ALA A 441 -29.54 -3.24 -0.64
CA ALA A 441 -30.81 -2.77 -0.12
C ALA A 441 -31.24 -3.45 1.21
N SER A 442 -30.83 -4.70 1.48
CA SER A 442 -31.22 -5.43 2.69
C SER A 442 -30.21 -5.30 3.85
N MET A 443 -29.03 -4.73 3.57
CA MET A 443 -27.93 -4.59 4.52
C MET A 443 -28.25 -3.65 5.70
N PRO A 444 -28.91 -2.49 5.54
CA PRO A 444 -29.24 -1.62 6.67
C PRO A 444 -30.18 -2.29 7.69
N GLY A 445 -31.18 -3.05 7.21
CA GLY A 445 -32.11 -3.78 8.07
C GLY A 445 -31.44 -4.93 8.83
N TYR A 446 -30.49 -5.63 8.19
CA TYR A 446 -29.70 -6.67 8.85
C TYR A 446 -28.81 -6.11 9.98
N LEU A 447 -28.13 -4.99 9.72
CA LEU A 447 -27.30 -4.31 10.72
C LEU A 447 -28.12 -3.77 11.89
N SER A 448 -29.27 -3.16 11.63
CA SER A 448 -30.18 -2.70 12.68
C SER A 448 -30.67 -3.84 13.57
N ASN A 449 -30.89 -5.02 13.00
CA ASN A 449 -31.31 -6.21 13.76
C ASN A 449 -30.16 -6.78 14.61
N ILE A 450 -28.92 -6.80 14.10
CA ILE A 450 -27.74 -7.17 14.91
C ILE A 450 -27.58 -6.23 16.09
N GLN A 451 -27.69 -4.92 15.86
CA GLN A 451 -27.55 -3.92 16.92
C GLN A 451 -28.60 -4.14 18.02
N SER A 452 -29.86 -4.36 17.64
CA SER A 452 -30.93 -4.66 18.59
C SER A 452 -30.68 -5.92 19.43
N ILE A 453 -30.07 -6.96 18.84
CA ILE A 453 -29.71 -8.19 19.57
C ILE A 453 -28.58 -7.92 20.57
N ILE A 454 -27.58 -7.12 20.18
CA ILE A 454 -26.48 -6.72 21.06
C ILE A 454 -27.02 -5.92 22.26
N ASP A 455 -27.87 -4.93 22.00
CA ASP A 455 -28.42 -4.06 23.04
C ASP A 455 -29.30 -4.85 24.03
N SER A 456 -30.09 -5.82 23.55
CA SER A 456 -30.86 -6.72 24.41
C SER A 456 -29.95 -7.56 25.32
N ARG A 457 -28.88 -8.13 24.77
CA ARG A 457 -27.93 -8.98 25.54
C ARG A 457 -27.16 -8.18 26.58
N LEU A 458 -26.77 -6.95 26.26
CA LEU A 458 -26.10 -6.05 27.21
C LEU A 458 -27.04 -5.64 28.36
N THR A 459 -28.33 -5.44 28.04
CA THR A 459 -29.35 -5.13 29.05
C THR A 459 -29.60 -6.32 29.98
N ASP A 460 -29.61 -7.55 29.46
CA ASP A 460 -29.82 -8.75 30.28
C ASP A 460 -28.57 -9.08 31.13
N ALA A 461 -27.36 -8.93 30.59
CA ALA A 461 -26.12 -9.09 31.35
C ALA A 461 -25.96 -8.04 32.46
N ALA A 462 -26.51 -6.83 32.26
CA ALA A 462 -26.55 -5.82 33.31
C ALA A 462 -27.54 -6.20 34.43
N LYS A 463 -28.66 -6.86 34.12
CA LYS A 463 -29.63 -7.33 35.11
C LYS A 463 -29.17 -8.54 35.92
N GLU A 464 -28.24 -9.36 35.42
CA GLU A 464 -27.67 -10.48 36.19
C GLU A 464 -26.57 -10.04 37.18
N LYS A 465 -26.08 -8.80 37.06
CA LYS A 465 -24.96 -8.28 37.85
C LYS A 465 -25.38 -7.34 38.99
N TYR A 466 -26.67 -7.05 39.10
CA TYR A 466 -27.34 -6.29 40.16
C TYR A 466 -28.50 -7.11 40.70
#